data_AF-A0A2G8TCM1-F1
#
_entry.id   AF-A0A2G8TCM1-F1
#
_cell.length_a   1.000
_cell.length_b   1.000
_cell.length_c   1.000
_cell.angle_alpha   90.00
_cell.angle_beta   90.00
_cell.angle_gamma   90.00
#
_symmetry.space_group_name_H-M   'P 1'
#
loop_
_entity.id
_entity.type
_entity.pdbx_description
1 polymer ?
#
loop_
_entity_poly.entity_id
_entity_poly.type
_entity_poly.pdbx_seq_one_letter_code
_entity_poly.pdbx_strand_id
1 'polypeptide(L)'
;MSRVALNVRNGSNAAGQHKLQQVQIGNMLDLFEQPVSAKSGPSTEGAQGRHDQFKSIETDSSLGTDSYPSSFLFFLRARKWRFTRADSMTSQTGSSILNKLVMLAACFGALTIILLTIIGGAMFPGYSHASQFISELGARGAPHAQLVNFGGFLPAGALVCAFAVLAWKALPRSAGTTIGMVGIALFGFGYLVAVFFPCDAGCRPAAPSYSQLIHNSLGLVGYLTAPAALAILGWQARSWLGGRLLSMLGFLGALTAFTGLSLLSPEFAFVGIAQRLLELSVLTWIVACGIYVNKKTATS
;
A
#
# COMPACT_ATOMS: atom_id res chain seq x y z
N MET A 1 -9.34 -48.76 37.98
CA MET A 1 -9.38 -49.60 36.77
C MET A 1 -10.61 -49.21 35.93
N SER A 2 -10.36 -48.79 34.69
CA SER A 2 -11.14 -48.97 33.45
C SER A 2 -12.66 -48.74 33.33
N ARG A 3 -12.96 -47.86 32.35
CA ARG A 3 -13.93 -47.94 31.21
C ARG A 3 -15.43 -47.71 31.50
N VAL A 4 -16.04 -46.61 31.02
CA VAL A 4 -16.44 -46.22 29.63
C VAL A 4 -17.68 -46.99 29.13
N ALA A 5 -18.79 -46.27 28.93
CA ALA A 5 -19.52 -46.19 27.64
C ALA A 5 -20.79 -45.31 27.76
N LEU A 6 -20.82 -44.17 27.09
CA LEU A 6 -22.06 -43.55 26.61
C LEU A 6 -21.91 -43.34 25.10
N ASN A 7 -22.81 -43.98 24.37
CA ASN A 7 -22.92 -44.01 22.93
C ASN A 7 -24.15 -43.17 22.57
N VAL A 8 -23.99 -42.03 21.89
CA VAL A 8 -25.09 -41.36 21.17
C VAL A 8 -24.57 -40.85 19.83
N ARG A 9 -25.20 -41.37 18.78
CA ARG A 9 -25.02 -41.07 17.36
C ARG A 9 -25.40 -39.62 17.04
N ASN A 10 -24.67 -38.97 16.12
CA ASN A 10 -25.15 -37.77 15.43
C ASN A 10 -24.75 -37.84 13.95
N GLY A 11 -25.70 -38.18 13.09
CA GLY A 11 -25.47 -38.46 11.65
C GLY A 11 -26.51 -37.80 10.74
N SER A 12 -27.05 -36.63 11.10
CA SER A 12 -28.15 -36.01 10.34
C SER A 12 -27.96 -34.52 9.96
N ASN A 13 -26.87 -33.85 10.33
CA ASN A 13 -26.74 -32.40 10.10
C ASN A 13 -25.99 -31.99 8.81
N ALA A 14 -25.28 -32.90 8.13
CA ALA A 14 -24.49 -32.54 6.94
C ALA A 14 -25.33 -32.36 5.67
N ALA A 15 -26.43 -33.10 5.52
CA ALA A 15 -27.26 -33.06 4.31
C ALA A 15 -28.14 -31.78 4.22
N GLY A 16 -28.52 -31.20 5.36
CA GLY A 16 -29.34 -29.99 5.41
C GLY A 16 -28.58 -28.72 5.01
N GLN A 17 -27.29 -28.63 5.38
CA GLN A 17 -26.46 -27.44 5.08
C GLN A 17 -26.07 -27.37 3.60
N HIS A 18 -25.81 -28.51 2.95
CA HIS A 18 -25.51 -28.56 1.52
C HIS A 18 -26.69 -28.11 0.63
N LYS A 19 -27.93 -28.34 1.09
CA LYS A 19 -29.15 -27.99 0.34
C LYS A 19 -29.45 -26.49 0.40
N LEU A 20 -29.12 -25.83 1.52
CA LEU A 20 -29.27 -24.38 1.68
C LEU A 20 -28.23 -23.60 0.87
N GLN A 21 -26.99 -24.11 0.79
CA GLN A 21 -25.92 -23.49 0.03
C GLN A 21 -26.16 -23.54 -1.50
N GLN A 22 -26.78 -24.62 -2.00
CA GLN A 22 -27.13 -24.77 -3.42
C GLN A 22 -28.24 -23.80 -3.87
N VAL A 23 -29.28 -23.61 -3.05
CA VAL A 23 -30.40 -22.68 -3.35
C VAL A 23 -29.92 -21.23 -3.39
N GLN A 24 -28.97 -20.87 -2.51
CA GLN A 24 -28.45 -19.50 -2.42
C GLN A 24 -27.47 -19.15 -3.56
N ILE A 25 -26.82 -20.14 -4.17
CA ILE A 25 -25.97 -19.97 -5.36
C ILE A 25 -26.83 -19.85 -6.64
N GLY A 26 -27.92 -20.62 -6.75
CA GLY A 26 -28.85 -20.54 -7.89
C GLY A 26 -29.44 -19.14 -8.09
N ASN A 27 -29.93 -18.53 -6.99
CA ASN A 27 -30.51 -17.18 -7.03
C ASN A 27 -29.49 -16.07 -7.34
N MET A 28 -28.19 -16.33 -7.22
CA MET A 28 -27.14 -15.34 -7.51
C MET A 28 -26.70 -15.39 -8.98
N LEU A 29 -26.88 -16.52 -9.67
CA LEU A 29 -26.54 -16.67 -11.10
C LEU A 29 -27.63 -16.11 -12.03
N ASP A 30 -28.90 -16.15 -11.62
CA ASP A 30 -30.03 -15.55 -12.38
C ASP A 30 -29.97 -14.00 -12.44
N LEU A 31 -29.15 -13.36 -11.60
CA LEU A 31 -28.91 -11.92 -11.62
C LEU A 31 -27.86 -11.48 -12.67
N PHE A 32 -27.13 -12.42 -13.28
CA PHE A 32 -26.09 -12.13 -14.27
C PHE A 32 -26.46 -12.51 -15.72
N GLU A 33 -27.59 -13.18 -15.95
CA GLU A 33 -28.11 -13.45 -17.29
C GLU A 33 -29.36 -12.61 -17.58
N GLN A 34 -29.14 -11.38 -18.06
CA GLN A 34 -30.18 -10.62 -18.77
C GLN A 34 -29.64 -10.23 -20.16
N PRO A 35 -30.30 -10.61 -21.27
CA PRO A 35 -29.82 -10.34 -22.61
C PRO A 35 -30.05 -8.87 -23.01
N VAL A 36 -29.03 -8.23 -23.59
CA VAL A 36 -29.13 -6.90 -24.20
C VAL A 36 -29.95 -7.01 -25.50
N SER A 37 -31.13 -6.39 -25.50
CA SER A 37 -32.01 -6.29 -26.66
C SER A 37 -31.46 -5.29 -27.69
N ALA A 38 -31.31 -5.75 -28.93
CA ALA A 38 -30.99 -4.95 -30.10
C ALA A 38 -32.22 -4.14 -30.57
N LYS A 39 -32.01 -2.86 -30.91
CA LYS A 39 -32.96 -2.06 -31.70
C LYS A 39 -32.36 -1.67 -33.04
N SER A 40 -33.13 -1.95 -34.08
CA SER A 40 -32.88 -1.76 -35.51
C SER A 40 -33.50 -0.47 -36.05
N GLY A 41 -32.76 0.21 -36.95
CA GLY A 41 -33.22 1.01 -38.11
C GLY A 41 -34.01 2.31 -37.87
N PRO A 42 -34.15 3.21 -38.88
CA PRO A 42 -34.09 2.91 -40.33
C PRO A 42 -33.18 3.83 -41.21
N SER A 43 -32.97 3.34 -42.43
CA SER A 43 -32.41 3.92 -43.68
C SER A 43 -33.28 5.07 -44.27
N THR A 44 -32.85 5.96 -45.18
CA THR A 44 -32.38 5.75 -46.58
C THR A 44 -31.78 7.04 -47.22
N GLU A 45 -31.20 6.88 -48.43
CA GLU A 45 -30.95 7.86 -49.54
C GLU A 45 -29.79 8.86 -49.39
N GLY A 46 -28.92 9.14 -50.39
CA GLY A 46 -28.80 8.78 -51.80
C GLY A 46 -27.76 9.68 -52.50
N ALA A 47 -27.39 9.36 -53.75
CA ALA A 47 -26.48 10.06 -54.70
C ALA A 47 -24.95 9.81 -54.53
N GLN A 48 -24.20 9.04 -55.34
CA GLN A 48 -24.11 8.82 -56.80
C GLN A 48 -23.19 9.81 -57.55
N GLY A 49 -22.00 9.32 -57.94
CA GLY A 49 -21.44 9.47 -59.30
C GLY A 49 -20.31 10.49 -59.57
N ARG A 50 -19.10 9.96 -59.87
CA ARG A 50 -18.12 10.31 -60.96
C ARG A 50 -16.70 9.95 -60.49
N HIS A 51 -16.02 8.90 -60.96
CA HIS A 51 -15.51 8.57 -62.31
C HIS A 51 -14.68 9.68 -63.00
N ASP A 52 -13.37 9.41 -63.00
CA ASP A 52 -12.36 9.53 -64.07
C ASP A 52 -12.15 10.85 -64.82
N GLN A 53 -10.91 11.36 -64.85
CA GLN A 53 -9.93 11.08 -65.91
C GLN A 53 -8.71 12.02 -65.91
N PHE A 54 -7.57 11.42 -66.32
CA PHE A 54 -6.43 11.97 -67.09
C PHE A 54 -5.48 12.99 -66.45
N LYS A 55 -4.16 12.99 -66.70
CA LYS A 55 -3.17 12.02 -67.20
C LYS A 55 -1.79 12.70 -67.06
N SER A 56 -0.78 11.88 -66.74
CA SER A 56 0.65 11.91 -67.12
C SER A 56 1.28 13.16 -67.77
N ILE A 57 2.53 13.47 -67.38
CA ILE A 57 3.72 13.55 -68.27
C ILE A 57 5.01 13.53 -67.42
N GLU A 58 5.89 12.57 -67.76
CA GLU A 58 7.35 12.48 -67.50
C GLU A 58 8.08 13.74 -67.98
N THR A 59 9.23 14.24 -67.50
CA THR A 59 10.58 13.70 -67.26
C THR A 59 11.41 14.96 -66.95
N ASP A 60 12.44 14.90 -66.12
CA ASP A 60 13.84 14.98 -66.61
C ASP A 60 14.81 15.10 -65.42
N SER A 61 15.91 14.37 -65.54
CA SER A 61 17.03 14.32 -64.63
C SER A 61 18.23 15.01 -65.30
N SER A 62 18.67 16.15 -64.79
CA SER A 62 20.04 16.62 -65.05
C SER A 62 20.57 17.53 -63.94
N LEU A 63 21.62 17.01 -63.30
CA LEU A 63 22.87 17.66 -62.85
C LEU A 63 22.85 19.17 -62.55
N GLY A 64 23.16 19.50 -61.29
CA GLY A 64 23.60 20.82 -60.86
C GLY A 64 24.16 20.79 -59.45
N THR A 65 25.46 20.52 -59.33
CA THR A 65 26.26 20.74 -58.11
C THR A 65 26.39 22.25 -57.88
N ASP A 66 26.05 22.77 -56.69
CA ASP A 66 26.71 23.95 -56.11
C ASP A 66 26.34 24.17 -54.62
N SER A 67 27.32 23.90 -53.77
CA SER A 67 27.81 24.74 -52.66
C SER A 67 26.81 25.52 -51.77
N TYR A 68 26.61 25.04 -50.53
CA TYR A 68 26.15 25.88 -49.40
C TYR A 68 27.19 25.85 -48.25
N PRO A 69 27.73 27.00 -47.81
CA PRO A 69 28.69 27.04 -46.73
C PRO A 69 28.00 27.00 -45.35
N SER A 70 28.54 26.14 -44.50
CA SER A 70 28.32 26.06 -43.06
C SER A 70 28.89 27.30 -42.36
N SER A 71 28.04 28.23 -41.92
CA SER A 71 28.27 29.12 -40.75
C SER A 71 27.18 30.20 -40.63
N PHE A 72 26.01 29.82 -40.11
CA PHE A 72 25.18 30.77 -39.35
C PHE A 72 25.17 30.34 -37.89
N LEU A 73 26.32 30.65 -37.28
CA LEU A 73 26.61 30.53 -35.87
C LEU A 73 25.72 31.48 -35.07
N PHE A 74 25.30 30.97 -33.90
CA PHE A 74 25.34 31.67 -32.61
C PHE A 74 24.87 33.12 -32.59
N PHE A 75 23.70 33.39 -32.01
CA PHE A 75 23.55 34.36 -30.90
C PHE A 75 22.07 34.52 -30.49
N LEU A 76 21.50 33.50 -29.84
CA LEU A 76 20.34 33.70 -28.93
C LEU A 76 20.50 32.80 -27.70
N ARG A 77 21.62 32.99 -26.99
CA ARG A 77 21.78 32.52 -25.62
C ARG A 77 22.40 33.62 -24.79
N ALA A 78 21.57 34.50 -24.23
CA ALA A 78 21.89 35.19 -22.99
C ALA A 78 20.65 35.89 -22.38
N ARG A 79 20.46 35.63 -21.09
CA ARG A 79 19.80 36.49 -20.08
C ARG A 79 18.27 36.50 -20.01
N LYS A 80 17.75 35.63 -19.13
CA LYS A 80 17.46 36.04 -17.73
C LYS A 80 17.24 34.81 -16.84
N TRP A 81 18.33 34.28 -16.28
CA TRP A 81 18.26 33.51 -15.04
C TRP A 81 19.07 34.26 -14.00
N ARG A 82 18.45 35.25 -13.36
CA ARG A 82 18.87 35.68 -12.03
C ARG A 82 18.33 34.64 -11.07
N PHE A 83 19.03 33.51 -10.93
CA PHE A 83 18.92 32.75 -9.68
C PHE A 83 19.59 33.62 -8.63
N THR A 84 18.80 34.29 -7.80
CA THR A 84 19.39 35.02 -6.69
C THR A 84 19.91 33.98 -5.71
N ARG A 85 21.11 34.21 -5.15
CA ARG A 85 21.73 33.32 -4.15
C ARG A 85 20.78 33.05 -2.96
N ALA A 86 19.84 33.96 -2.69
CA ALA A 86 18.77 33.79 -1.70
C ALA A 86 17.79 32.66 -2.03
N ASP A 87 17.44 32.46 -3.31
CA ASP A 87 16.53 31.39 -3.76
C ASP A 87 17.19 30.01 -3.60
N SER A 88 18.50 29.91 -3.86
CA SER A 88 19.26 28.66 -3.66
C SER A 88 19.42 28.29 -2.18
N MET A 89 19.61 29.28 -1.30
CA MET A 89 19.74 29.03 0.13
C MET A 89 18.40 28.62 0.76
N THR A 90 17.31 29.31 0.42
CA THR A 90 15.96 28.94 0.90
C THR A 90 15.52 27.56 0.39
N SER A 91 15.82 27.20 -0.86
CA SER A 91 15.51 25.87 -1.41
C SER A 91 16.34 24.74 -0.76
N GLN A 92 17.63 24.99 -0.47
CA GLN A 92 18.48 24.00 0.22
C GLN A 92 18.05 23.82 1.68
N THR A 93 17.76 24.90 2.41
CA THR A 93 17.31 24.81 3.82
C THR A 93 15.96 24.10 3.95
N GLY A 94 15.01 24.38 3.04
CA GLY A 94 13.70 23.69 3.01
C GLY A 94 13.81 22.19 2.74
N SER A 95 14.70 21.77 1.83
CA SER A 95 14.98 20.36 1.57
C SER A 95 15.63 19.66 2.78
N SER A 96 16.51 20.36 3.53
CA SER A 96 17.16 19.79 4.70
C SER A 96 16.20 19.55 5.87
N ILE A 97 15.27 20.47 6.12
CA ILE A 97 14.25 20.31 7.17
C ILE A 97 13.30 19.16 6.82
N LEU A 98 12.79 19.10 5.58
CA LEU A 98 11.91 18.03 5.14
C LEU A 98 12.57 16.66 5.35
N ASN A 99 13.82 16.49 4.95
CA ASN A 99 14.53 15.22 5.05
C ASN A 99 14.72 14.77 6.50
N LYS A 100 15.00 15.71 7.41
CA LYS A 100 15.04 15.44 8.85
C LYS A 100 13.68 15.02 9.38
N LEU A 101 12.60 15.70 8.99
CA LEU A 101 11.25 15.34 9.40
C LEU A 101 10.84 13.94 8.90
N VAL A 102 11.21 13.57 7.68
CA VAL A 102 11.02 12.20 7.16
C VAL A 102 11.72 11.18 8.05
N MET A 103 12.99 11.41 8.37
CA MET A 103 13.76 10.50 9.24
C MET A 103 13.18 10.41 10.65
N LEU A 104 12.80 11.53 11.26
CA LEU A 104 12.22 11.56 12.59
C LEU A 104 10.86 10.83 12.62
N ALA A 105 9.98 11.10 11.65
CA ALA A 105 8.70 10.40 11.55
C ALA A 105 8.89 8.88 11.37
N ALA A 106 9.86 8.46 10.55
CA ALA A 106 10.21 7.05 10.37
C ALA A 106 10.69 6.39 11.67
N CYS A 107 11.69 6.98 12.33
CA CYS A 107 12.31 6.40 13.52
C CYS A 107 11.33 6.41 14.71
N PHE A 108 10.66 7.53 14.98
CA PHE A 108 9.70 7.61 16.09
C PHE A 108 8.44 6.79 15.82
N GLY A 109 7.97 6.71 14.57
CA GLY A 109 6.84 5.83 14.21
C GLY A 109 7.16 4.36 14.49
N ALA A 110 8.31 3.87 14.00
CA ALA A 110 8.76 2.51 14.26
C ALA A 110 9.03 2.26 15.76
N LEU A 111 9.68 3.19 16.45
CA LEU A 111 9.95 3.09 17.88
C LEU A 111 8.64 3.00 18.68
N THR A 112 7.63 3.81 18.33
CA THR A 112 6.33 3.78 19.00
C THR A 112 5.66 2.42 18.85
N ILE A 113 5.70 1.82 17.66
CA ILE A 113 5.11 0.48 17.42
C ILE A 113 5.87 -0.61 18.18
N ILE A 114 7.20 -0.53 18.25
CA ILE A 114 8.01 -1.48 19.02
C ILE A 114 7.70 -1.33 20.52
N LEU A 115 7.73 -0.10 21.05
CA LEU A 115 7.50 0.17 22.47
C LEU A 115 6.08 -0.18 22.89
N LEU A 116 5.05 0.19 22.13
CA LEU A 116 3.66 -0.17 22.45
C LEU A 116 3.51 -1.69 22.49
N THR A 117 4.17 -2.42 21.58
CA THR A 117 4.05 -3.87 21.51
C THR A 117 4.70 -4.53 22.72
N ILE A 118 5.91 -4.11 23.08
CA ILE A 118 6.67 -4.69 24.20
C ILE A 118 6.05 -4.29 25.54
N ILE A 119 5.83 -2.99 25.76
CA ILE A 119 5.30 -2.46 27.02
C ILE A 119 3.84 -2.90 27.20
N GLY A 120 3.02 -2.78 26.16
CA GLY A 120 1.62 -3.23 26.20
C GLY A 120 1.51 -4.72 26.49
N GLY A 121 2.35 -5.55 25.87
CA GLY A 121 2.42 -6.98 26.17
C GLY A 121 2.83 -7.27 27.61
N ALA A 122 3.84 -6.56 28.14
CA ALA A 122 4.27 -6.71 29.53
C ALA A 122 3.20 -6.27 30.54
N MET A 123 2.34 -5.32 30.17
CA MET A 123 1.24 -4.80 30.99
C MET A 123 -0.05 -5.63 30.89
N PHE A 124 -0.08 -6.66 30.05
CA PHE A 124 -1.25 -7.50 29.81
C PHE A 124 -1.00 -8.91 30.39
N PRO A 125 -1.58 -9.26 31.56
CA PRO A 125 -1.38 -10.57 32.18
C PRO A 125 -1.83 -11.72 31.27
N GLY A 126 -0.94 -12.70 31.08
CA GLY A 126 -1.20 -13.84 30.20
C GLY A 126 -1.06 -13.54 28.71
N TYR A 127 -0.63 -12.33 28.33
CA TYR A 127 -0.40 -12.00 26.93
C TYR A 127 0.77 -12.78 26.34
N SER A 128 0.55 -13.38 25.17
CA SER A 128 1.55 -14.11 24.41
C SER A 128 1.85 -13.41 23.09
N HIS A 129 3.07 -12.90 22.94
CA HIS A 129 3.56 -12.34 21.67
C HIS A 129 3.52 -13.34 20.51
N ALA A 130 3.50 -14.65 20.82
CA ALA A 130 3.46 -15.70 19.81
C ALA A 130 2.05 -15.92 19.26
N SER A 131 1.05 -15.95 20.14
CA SER A 131 -0.30 -16.44 19.81
C SER A 131 -1.40 -15.38 19.85
N GLN A 132 -1.07 -14.14 20.22
CA GLN A 132 -2.02 -13.04 20.28
C GLN A 132 -1.63 -11.87 19.39
N PHE A 133 -2.65 -11.23 18.85
CA PHE A 133 -2.48 -10.07 17.99
C PHE A 133 -1.97 -8.87 18.79
N ILE A 134 -1.29 -7.95 18.12
CA ILE A 134 -0.94 -6.64 18.66
C ILE A 134 -2.22 -5.86 18.96
N SER A 135 -3.25 -5.94 18.11
CA SER A 135 -4.54 -5.28 18.31
C SER A 135 -5.27 -5.71 19.59
N GLU A 136 -4.99 -6.91 20.12
CA GLU A 136 -5.56 -7.36 21.40
C GLU A 136 -5.11 -6.48 22.57
N LEU A 137 -3.94 -5.83 22.48
CA LEU A 137 -3.44 -4.93 23.52
C LEU A 137 -4.36 -3.70 23.72
N GLY A 138 -5.09 -3.31 22.68
CA GLY A 138 -6.06 -2.22 22.70
C GLY A 138 -7.52 -2.68 22.64
N ALA A 139 -7.78 -3.99 22.77
CA ALA A 139 -9.12 -4.55 22.67
C ALA A 139 -10.06 -4.05 23.78
N ARG A 140 -11.36 -4.14 23.55
CA ARG A 140 -12.35 -3.89 24.60
C ARG A 140 -12.14 -4.85 25.78
N GLY A 141 -12.03 -4.28 26.98
CA GLY A 141 -11.78 -5.03 28.20
C GLY A 141 -10.31 -5.41 28.41
N ALA A 142 -9.39 -5.06 27.50
CA ALA A 142 -7.97 -5.27 27.71
C ALA A 142 -7.43 -4.38 28.87
N PRO A 143 -6.45 -4.87 29.65
CA PRO A 143 -5.75 -4.06 30.63
C PRO A 143 -5.17 -2.80 29.99
N HIS A 144 -5.44 -1.64 30.58
CA HIS A 144 -4.93 -0.35 30.10
C HIS A 144 -5.25 -0.04 28.62
N ALA A 145 -6.34 -0.58 28.06
CA ALA A 145 -6.71 -0.41 26.66
C ALA A 145 -6.69 1.05 26.18
N GLN A 146 -7.17 1.99 27.02
CA GLN A 146 -7.17 3.42 26.72
C GLN A 146 -5.75 3.97 26.51
N LEU A 147 -4.80 3.57 27.37
CA LEU A 147 -3.41 3.97 27.26
C LEU A 147 -2.76 3.37 26.00
N VAL A 148 -3.04 2.11 25.68
CA VAL A 148 -2.52 1.48 24.45
C VAL A 148 -3.10 2.13 23.20
N ASN A 149 -4.41 2.39 23.16
CA ASN A 149 -5.08 3.01 22.02
C ASN A 149 -4.60 4.45 21.81
N PHE A 150 -4.71 5.32 22.82
CA PHE A 150 -4.40 6.74 22.66
C PHE A 150 -2.91 7.08 22.82
N GLY A 151 -2.16 6.31 23.63
CA GLY A 151 -0.73 6.51 23.85
C GLY A 151 0.18 5.66 22.96
N GLY A 152 -0.35 4.60 22.34
CA GLY A 152 0.40 3.69 21.46
C GLY A 152 -0.08 3.77 20.01
N PHE A 153 -1.28 3.26 19.72
CA PHE A 153 -1.78 3.16 18.34
C PHE A 153 -2.00 4.51 17.67
N LEU A 154 -2.55 5.50 18.38
CA LEU A 154 -2.77 6.84 17.83
C LEU A 154 -1.45 7.51 17.36
N PRO A 155 -0.41 7.66 18.21
CA PRO A 155 0.85 8.24 17.77
C PRO A 155 1.55 7.37 16.72
N ALA A 156 1.48 6.04 16.80
CA ALA A 156 2.02 5.14 15.80
C ALA A 156 1.43 5.41 14.41
N GLY A 157 0.09 5.37 14.29
CA GLY A 157 -0.60 5.60 13.03
C GLY A 157 -0.35 6.99 12.47
N ALA A 158 -0.38 8.02 13.33
CA ALA A 158 -0.13 9.40 12.93
C ALA A 158 1.29 9.59 12.39
N LEU A 159 2.31 9.03 13.06
CA LEU A 159 3.71 9.14 12.63
C LEU A 159 3.99 8.36 11.34
N VAL A 160 3.41 7.18 11.16
CA VAL A 160 3.56 6.41 9.91
C VAL A 160 2.87 7.11 8.74
N CYS A 161 1.66 7.66 8.94
CA CYS A 161 0.99 8.46 7.91
C CYS A 161 1.78 9.72 7.57
N ALA A 162 2.31 10.42 8.59
CA ALA A 162 3.17 11.59 8.38
C ALA A 162 4.43 11.21 7.61
N PHE A 163 5.09 10.10 7.97
CA PHE A 163 6.22 9.55 7.22
C PHE A 163 5.87 9.34 5.75
N ALA A 164 4.76 8.66 5.44
CA ALA A 164 4.36 8.38 4.07
C ALA A 164 4.18 9.66 3.23
N VAL A 165 3.50 10.66 3.79
CA VAL A 165 3.27 11.96 3.12
C VAL A 165 4.58 12.73 2.93
N LEU A 166 5.44 12.79 3.94
CA LEU A 166 6.70 13.51 3.89
C LEU A 166 7.70 12.82 2.94
N ALA A 167 7.81 11.48 3.02
CA ALA A 167 8.69 10.69 2.17
C ALA A 167 8.27 10.77 0.70
N TRP A 168 6.96 10.75 0.42
CA TRP A 168 6.44 10.98 -0.93
C TRP A 168 6.90 12.31 -1.54
N LYS A 169 7.01 13.37 -0.73
CA LYS A 169 7.51 14.68 -1.17
C LYS A 169 9.03 14.70 -1.40
N ALA A 170 9.78 13.88 -0.68
CA ALA A 170 11.25 13.86 -0.71
C ALA A 170 11.86 12.84 -1.69
N LEU A 171 11.12 11.78 -2.03
CA LEU A 171 11.59 10.73 -2.92
C LEU A 171 11.44 11.09 -4.42
N PRO A 172 12.20 10.44 -5.32
CA PRO A 172 12.02 10.62 -6.76
C PRO A 172 10.58 10.36 -7.20
N ARG A 173 10.01 11.33 -7.92
CA ARG A 173 8.61 11.30 -8.35
C ARG A 173 8.38 10.25 -9.43
N SER A 174 7.37 9.41 -9.21
CA SER A 174 6.81 8.49 -10.19
C SER A 174 5.43 8.02 -9.73
N ALA A 175 4.63 7.46 -10.64
CA ALA A 175 3.36 6.83 -10.28
C ALA A 175 3.57 5.70 -9.26
N GLY A 176 4.59 4.86 -9.47
CA GLY A 176 4.94 3.77 -8.54
C GLY A 176 5.32 4.27 -7.14
N THR A 177 6.14 5.33 -7.02
CA THR A 177 6.48 5.93 -5.72
C THR A 177 5.21 6.40 -5.01
N THR A 178 4.28 7.03 -5.75
CA THR A 178 3.03 7.54 -5.19
C THR A 178 2.13 6.41 -4.71
N ILE A 179 1.88 5.39 -5.54
CA ILE A 179 1.07 4.22 -5.17
C ILE A 179 1.66 3.50 -3.97
N GLY A 180 2.98 3.29 -3.95
CA GLY A 180 3.68 2.67 -2.84
C GLY A 180 3.52 3.46 -1.53
N MET A 181 3.69 4.78 -1.56
CA MET A 181 3.52 5.64 -0.39
C MET A 181 2.07 5.70 0.09
N VAL A 182 1.08 5.67 -0.83
CA VAL A 182 -0.34 5.52 -0.46
C VAL A 182 -0.57 4.20 0.27
N GLY A 183 0.02 3.10 -0.18
CA GLY A 183 -0.06 1.82 0.53
C GLY A 183 0.54 1.87 1.95
N ILE A 184 1.70 2.52 2.13
CA ILE A 184 2.28 2.74 3.47
C ILE A 184 1.37 3.64 4.34
N ALA A 185 0.73 4.65 3.74
CA ALA A 185 -0.23 5.48 4.46
C ALA A 185 -1.48 4.70 4.88
N LEU A 186 -2.01 3.81 4.02
CA LEU A 186 -3.13 2.94 4.36
C LEU A 186 -2.78 1.95 5.47
N PHE A 187 -1.56 1.42 5.46
CA PHE A 187 -1.03 0.61 6.56
C PHE A 187 -0.99 1.40 7.89
N GLY A 188 -0.43 2.62 7.89
CA GLY A 188 -0.45 3.49 9.07
C GLY A 188 -1.86 3.90 9.50
N PHE A 189 -2.78 4.08 8.55
CA PHE A 189 -4.17 4.41 8.84
C PHE A 189 -4.90 3.27 9.57
N GLY A 190 -4.53 2.02 9.33
CA GLY A 190 -5.04 0.87 10.09
C GLY A 190 -4.84 1.01 11.60
N TYR A 191 -3.71 1.58 12.04
CA TYR A 191 -3.49 1.91 13.46
C TYR A 191 -4.47 2.95 13.99
N LEU A 192 -4.77 3.99 13.20
CA LEU A 192 -5.75 5.02 13.59
C LEU A 192 -7.15 4.43 13.71
N VAL A 193 -7.53 3.52 12.80
CA VAL A 193 -8.79 2.78 12.90
C VAL A 193 -8.86 1.99 14.19
N ALA A 194 -7.77 1.29 14.57
CA ALA A 194 -7.73 0.49 15.80
C ALA A 194 -8.00 1.30 17.08
N VAL A 195 -7.71 2.61 17.07
CA VAL A 195 -8.00 3.52 18.21
C VAL A 195 -9.51 3.73 18.38
N PHE A 196 -10.20 4.11 17.29
CA PHE A 196 -11.61 4.52 17.33
C PHE A 196 -12.57 3.33 17.21
N PHE A 197 -12.11 2.26 16.56
CA PHE A 197 -12.83 1.01 16.38
C PHE A 197 -11.95 -0.12 16.93
N PRO A 198 -11.78 -0.23 18.26
CA PRO A 198 -11.03 -1.33 18.85
C PRO A 198 -11.74 -2.65 18.59
N CYS A 199 -10.96 -3.72 18.47
CA CYS A 199 -11.51 -5.07 18.36
C CYS A 199 -12.21 -5.47 19.68
N ASP A 200 -13.10 -6.44 19.61
CA ASP A 200 -13.70 -7.07 20.78
C ASP A 200 -12.67 -7.93 21.53
N ALA A 201 -13.03 -8.40 22.72
CA ALA A 201 -12.12 -9.21 23.54
C ALA A 201 -11.55 -10.40 22.76
N GLY A 202 -10.21 -10.50 22.72
CA GLY A 202 -9.48 -11.53 21.97
C GLY A 202 -9.46 -11.35 20.45
N CYS A 203 -10.02 -10.27 19.90
CA CYS A 203 -10.12 -9.94 18.47
C CYS A 203 -10.75 -11.03 17.55
N ARG A 204 -11.39 -12.06 18.11
CA ARG A 204 -12.04 -13.16 17.36
C ARG A 204 -13.34 -13.62 18.02
N PRO A 205 -14.30 -12.71 18.29
CA PRO A 205 -15.56 -13.09 18.93
C PRO A 205 -16.41 -13.98 18.00
N ALA A 206 -17.18 -14.90 18.57
CA ALA A 206 -18.16 -15.69 17.83
C ALA A 206 -19.29 -14.81 17.25
N ALA A 207 -19.64 -13.72 17.96
CA ALA A 207 -20.60 -12.72 17.52
C ALA A 207 -19.91 -11.34 17.48
N PRO A 208 -19.38 -10.92 16.31
CA PRO A 208 -18.60 -9.68 16.20
C PRO A 208 -19.48 -8.43 16.32
N SER A 209 -19.02 -7.46 17.10
CA SER A 209 -19.62 -6.12 17.12
C SER A 209 -19.32 -5.35 15.83
N TYR A 210 -20.05 -4.26 15.57
CA TYR A 210 -19.76 -3.36 14.45
C TYR A 210 -18.33 -2.80 14.48
N SER A 211 -17.79 -2.53 15.68
CA SER A 211 -16.41 -2.07 15.83
C SER A 211 -15.41 -3.14 15.39
N GLN A 212 -15.64 -4.40 15.76
CA GLN A 212 -14.80 -5.52 15.31
C GLN A 212 -14.84 -5.69 13.79
N LEU A 213 -16.02 -5.53 13.17
CA LEU A 213 -16.16 -5.60 11.71
C LEU A 213 -15.35 -4.48 11.04
N ILE A 214 -15.50 -3.23 11.50
CA ILE A 214 -14.75 -2.09 10.96
C ILE A 214 -13.25 -2.27 11.17
N HIS A 215 -12.84 -2.69 12.37
CA HIS A 215 -11.45 -2.98 12.73
C HIS A 215 -10.83 -3.99 11.77
N ASN A 216 -11.50 -5.12 11.55
CA ASN A 216 -10.99 -6.19 10.69
C ASN A 216 -10.97 -5.77 9.23
N SER A 217 -12.04 -5.14 8.72
CA SER A 217 -12.11 -4.76 7.31
C SER A 217 -11.07 -3.71 6.94
N LEU A 218 -10.94 -2.64 7.71
CA LEU A 218 -9.96 -1.59 7.42
C LEU A 218 -8.53 -1.98 7.82
N GLY A 219 -8.37 -2.79 8.87
CA GLY A 219 -7.09 -3.41 9.20
C GLY A 219 -6.58 -4.32 8.08
N LEU A 220 -7.48 -5.11 7.47
CA LEU A 220 -7.16 -5.96 6.32
C LEU A 220 -6.73 -5.14 5.11
N VAL A 221 -7.36 -4.00 4.83
CA VAL A 221 -6.91 -3.09 3.75
C VAL A 221 -5.47 -2.62 4.01
N GLY A 222 -5.16 -2.23 5.25
CA GLY A 222 -3.79 -1.84 5.64
C GLY A 222 -2.78 -2.98 5.45
N TYR A 223 -3.12 -4.20 5.88
CA TYR A 223 -2.21 -5.34 5.76
C TYR A 223 -2.11 -5.91 4.33
N LEU A 224 -3.16 -5.84 3.53
CA LEU A 224 -3.12 -6.26 2.12
C LEU A 224 -2.26 -5.32 1.27
N THR A 225 -2.30 -4.03 1.57
CA THR A 225 -1.52 -3.01 0.84
C THR A 225 -0.04 -3.03 1.20
N ALA A 226 0.34 -3.45 2.41
CA ALA A 226 1.73 -3.51 2.86
C ALA A 226 2.69 -4.30 1.94
N PRO A 227 2.47 -5.59 1.61
CA PRO A 227 3.38 -6.33 0.74
C PRO A 227 3.46 -5.74 -0.66
N ALA A 228 2.32 -5.31 -1.23
CA ALA A 228 2.28 -4.67 -2.54
C ALA A 228 3.06 -3.35 -2.55
N ALA A 229 2.88 -2.51 -1.52
CA ALA A 229 3.60 -1.25 -1.36
C ALA A 229 5.11 -1.48 -1.29
N LEU A 230 5.57 -2.44 -0.47
CA LEU A 230 6.99 -2.78 -0.33
C LEU A 230 7.59 -3.30 -1.65
N ALA A 231 6.86 -4.12 -2.40
CA ALA A 231 7.32 -4.63 -3.69
C ALA A 231 7.45 -3.49 -4.73
N ILE A 232 6.44 -2.63 -4.83
CA ILE A 232 6.45 -1.48 -5.74
C ILE A 232 7.58 -0.51 -5.37
N LEU A 233 7.71 -0.15 -4.09
CA LEU A 233 8.76 0.76 -3.63
C LEU A 233 10.15 0.15 -3.79
N GLY A 234 10.29 -1.16 -3.55
CA GLY A 234 11.50 -1.92 -3.82
C GLY A 234 11.89 -1.89 -5.30
N TRP A 235 10.92 -2.02 -6.20
CA TRP A 235 11.13 -1.90 -7.64
C TRP A 235 11.56 -0.49 -8.04
N GLN A 236 10.89 0.54 -7.53
CA GLN A 236 11.22 1.94 -7.80
C GLN A 236 12.62 2.31 -7.29
N ALA A 237 13.00 1.81 -6.12
CA ALA A 237 14.28 2.08 -5.49
C ALA A 237 15.50 1.63 -6.31
N ARG A 238 15.34 0.68 -7.26
CA ARG A 238 16.41 0.28 -8.20
C ARG A 238 16.89 1.44 -9.07
N SER A 239 16.01 2.40 -9.36
CA SER A 239 16.32 3.57 -10.18
C SER A 239 16.87 4.75 -9.36
N TRP A 240 16.81 4.67 -8.02
CA TRP A 240 17.23 5.77 -7.17
C TRP A 240 18.74 5.69 -6.91
N LEU A 241 19.43 6.82 -7.01
CA LEU A 241 20.86 6.90 -6.66
C LEU A 241 21.07 6.41 -5.22
N GLY A 242 21.93 5.40 -5.03
CA GLY A 242 22.17 4.77 -3.72
C GLY A 242 21.01 3.93 -3.17
N GLY A 243 19.97 3.63 -3.97
CA GLY A 243 18.75 2.96 -3.53
C GLY A 243 18.82 1.43 -3.42
N ARG A 244 19.98 0.79 -3.65
CA ARG A 244 20.14 -0.67 -3.67
C ARG A 244 19.64 -1.35 -2.39
N LEU A 245 19.98 -0.79 -1.23
CA LEU A 245 19.53 -1.33 0.06
C LEU A 245 18.00 -1.27 0.20
N LEU A 246 17.37 -0.14 -0.17
CA LEU A 246 15.91 0.00 -0.14
C LEU A 246 15.20 -0.94 -1.12
N SER A 247 15.82 -1.20 -2.27
CA SER A 247 15.31 -2.17 -3.21
C SER A 247 15.30 -3.59 -2.63
N MET A 248 16.44 -4.01 -2.08
CA MET A 248 16.58 -5.31 -1.43
C MET A 248 15.62 -5.47 -0.26
N LEU A 249 15.57 -4.48 0.65
CA LEU A 249 14.64 -4.48 1.78
C LEU A 249 13.18 -4.43 1.32
N GLY A 250 12.88 -3.78 0.20
CA GLY A 250 11.52 -3.75 -0.36
C GLY A 250 11.06 -5.12 -0.82
N PHE A 251 11.89 -5.87 -1.56
CA PHE A 251 11.52 -7.22 -2.00
C PHE A 251 11.51 -8.24 -0.86
N LEU A 252 12.55 -8.24 -0.01
CA LEU A 252 12.58 -9.12 1.17
C LEU A 252 11.41 -8.82 2.09
N GLY A 253 11.17 -7.53 2.36
CA GLY A 253 10.06 -7.09 3.18
C GLY A 253 8.70 -7.45 2.58
N ALA A 254 8.53 -7.31 1.27
CA ALA A 254 7.29 -7.74 0.59
C ALA A 254 7.03 -9.23 0.75
N LEU A 255 8.07 -10.07 0.59
CA LEU A 255 7.95 -11.52 0.78
C LEU A 255 7.63 -11.88 2.25
N THR A 256 8.28 -11.23 3.20
CA THR A 256 8.01 -11.42 4.64
C THR A 256 6.60 -10.94 5.00
N ALA A 257 6.18 -9.77 4.54
CA ALA A 257 4.85 -9.22 4.74
C ALA A 257 3.77 -10.14 4.14
N PHE A 258 3.98 -10.63 2.93
CA PHE A 258 3.05 -11.53 2.26
C PHE A 258 2.93 -12.86 2.99
N THR A 259 4.04 -13.43 3.46
CA THR A 259 4.04 -14.63 4.30
C THR A 259 3.29 -14.39 5.61
N GLY A 260 3.58 -13.29 6.30
CA GLY A 260 2.86 -12.90 7.53
C GLY A 260 1.36 -12.72 7.32
N LEU A 261 0.97 -12.06 6.23
CA LEU A 261 -0.43 -11.87 5.84
C LEU A 261 -1.12 -13.21 5.55
N SER A 262 -0.47 -14.11 4.82
CA SER A 262 -1.01 -15.43 4.47
C SER A 262 -1.24 -16.32 5.70
N LEU A 263 -0.52 -16.05 6.79
CA LEU A 263 -0.62 -16.74 8.08
C LEU A 263 -1.52 -15.99 9.09
N LEU A 264 -2.09 -14.84 8.71
CA LEU A 264 -2.93 -14.00 9.58
C LEU A 264 -4.35 -14.58 9.70
N SER A 265 -4.45 -15.79 10.22
CA SER A 265 -5.70 -16.53 10.45
C SER A 265 -6.01 -16.65 11.95
N PRO A 266 -7.27 -16.47 12.39
CA PRO A 266 -7.67 -16.67 13.79
C PRO A 266 -7.36 -18.07 14.35
N GLU A 267 -7.27 -19.07 13.46
CA GLU A 267 -7.00 -20.47 13.81
C GLU A 267 -5.50 -20.79 13.91
N PHE A 268 -4.63 -19.88 13.47
CA PHE A 268 -3.19 -20.12 13.47
C PHE A 268 -2.60 -19.90 14.86
N ALA A 269 -1.98 -20.94 15.44
CA ALA A 269 -1.44 -20.88 16.79
C ALA A 269 -0.35 -19.81 17.00
N PHE A 270 0.36 -19.42 15.93
CA PHE A 270 1.42 -18.42 15.96
C PHE A 270 1.04 -17.11 15.25
N VAL A 271 -0.25 -16.77 15.26
CA VAL A 271 -0.76 -15.58 14.56
C VAL A 271 -0.10 -14.28 15.04
N GLY A 272 0.30 -14.21 16.31
CA GLY A 272 1.04 -13.08 16.87
C GLY A 272 2.44 -12.91 16.27
N ILE A 273 3.13 -14.02 15.95
CA ILE A 273 4.42 -13.98 15.22
C ILE A 273 4.19 -13.55 13.78
N ALA A 274 3.18 -14.11 13.11
CA ALA A 274 2.86 -13.77 11.73
C ALA A 274 2.60 -12.26 11.56
N GLN A 275 1.78 -11.68 12.44
CA GLN A 275 1.52 -10.25 12.46
C GLN A 275 2.81 -9.45 12.71
N ARG A 276 3.63 -9.83 13.69
CA ARG A 276 4.89 -9.13 14.01
C ARG A 276 5.91 -9.18 12.88
N LEU A 277 6.01 -10.29 12.16
CA LEU A 277 6.88 -10.39 10.98
C LEU A 277 6.43 -9.43 9.87
N LEU A 278 5.12 -9.33 9.64
CA LEU A 278 4.56 -8.35 8.71
C LEU A 278 4.91 -6.94 9.16
N GLU A 279 4.60 -6.58 10.41
CA GLU A 279 4.90 -5.25 10.97
C GLU A 279 6.40 -4.91 10.82
N LEU A 280 7.28 -5.79 11.29
CA LEU A 280 8.73 -5.59 11.24
C LEU A 280 9.24 -5.38 9.82
N SER A 281 8.67 -6.08 8.83
CA SER A 281 9.07 -5.90 7.44
C SER A 281 8.78 -4.49 6.92
N VAL A 282 7.61 -3.93 7.27
CA VAL A 282 7.21 -2.57 6.90
C VAL A 282 8.05 -1.55 7.66
N LEU A 283 8.21 -1.72 8.98
CA LEU A 283 8.98 -0.80 9.82
C LEU A 283 10.45 -0.73 9.41
N THR A 284 11.06 -1.88 9.07
CA THR A 284 12.44 -1.94 8.59
C THR A 284 12.62 -1.10 7.33
N TRP A 285 11.67 -1.20 6.39
CA TRP A 285 11.72 -0.41 5.16
C TRP A 285 11.50 1.08 5.43
N ILE A 286 10.54 1.44 6.29
CA ILE A 286 10.26 2.82 6.69
C ILE A 286 11.51 3.49 7.29
N VAL A 287 12.15 2.85 8.27
CA VAL A 287 13.36 3.37 8.92
C VAL A 287 14.51 3.50 7.93
N ALA A 288 14.76 2.46 7.12
CA ALA A 288 15.80 2.51 6.09
C ALA A 288 15.54 3.65 5.09
N CYS A 289 14.29 3.88 4.71
CA CYS A 289 13.90 4.95 3.80
C CYS A 289 14.12 6.34 4.44
N GLY A 290 13.78 6.50 5.71
CA GLY A 290 14.06 7.74 6.46
C GLY A 290 15.56 8.07 6.49
N ILE A 291 16.40 7.08 6.78
CA ILE A 291 17.86 7.22 6.76
C ILE A 291 18.36 7.56 5.35
N TYR A 292 17.85 6.87 4.33
CA TYR A 292 18.21 7.10 2.93
C TYR A 292 17.92 8.54 2.49
N VAL A 293 16.72 9.04 2.78
CA VAL A 293 16.30 10.41 2.45
C VAL A 293 17.18 11.43 3.17
N ASN A 294 17.50 11.21 4.45
CA ASN A 294 18.37 12.13 5.19
C ASN A 294 19.81 12.16 4.66
N LYS A 295 20.36 11.00 4.26
CA LYS A 295 21.73 10.89 3.71
C LYS A 295 21.90 11.58 2.35
N LYS A 296 20.87 11.59 1.49
CA LYS A 296 20.91 12.31 0.19
C LYS A 296 21.34 13.77 0.32
N THR A 297 20.95 14.41 1.41
CA THR A 297 21.29 15.82 1.69
C THR A 297 22.74 16.05 2.06
N ALA A 298 23.45 15.04 2.58
CA ALA A 298 24.84 15.21 3.03
C ALA A 298 25.86 15.12 1.88
N THR A 299 25.43 14.61 0.71
CA THR A 299 26.29 14.40 -0.47
C THR A 299 25.98 15.35 -1.63
N SER A 300 25.04 16.29 -1.44
CA SER A 300 24.62 17.30 -2.43
C SER A 300 25.11 18.68 -2.03
#